data_AF-A0A7S3EXQ0-F1
#
_entry.id   AF-A0A7S3EXQ0-F1
#
_cell.length_a   1.000
_cell.length_b   1.000
_cell.length_c   1.000
_cell.angle_alpha   90.00
_cell.angle_beta   90.00
_cell.angle_gamma   90.00
#
_symmetry.space_group_name_H-M   'P 1'
#
loop_
_entity.id
_entity.type
_entity.pdbx_description
1 polymer ?
#
loop_
_entity_poly.entity_id
_entity_poly.type
_entity_poly.pdbx_seq_one_letter_code
_entity_poly.pdbx_strand_id
1 'polypeptide(L)'
;RLAEHKALQDNLDFKGADIDSLYDIETAAACSHACEDHPRCLAFTYVKSEKVCWLKGEGYASKSNPNTISGAINATLAAERRAAKNTSAWSLDDSLADEGEGGKYDSKPAQDDDSSWEGR
;
A
#
# COMPACT_ATOMS: atom_id res chain seq x y z
N ARG A 1 0.79 29.28 11.36
CA ARG A 1 1.52 28.02 11.05
C ARG A 1 0.48 27.08 10.42
N LEU A 2 0.38 27.09 9.10
CA LEU A 2 -0.60 26.29 8.36
C LEU A 2 0.10 24.99 7.96
N ALA A 3 -0.47 23.89 8.42
CA ALA A 3 0.00 22.54 8.16
C ALA A 3 0.13 22.32 6.65
N GLU A 4 1.17 21.57 6.33
CA GLU A 4 1.54 21.03 5.03
C GLU A 4 0.31 20.68 4.19
N HIS A 5 0.05 21.48 3.16
CA HIS A 5 -0.80 21.03 2.06
C HIS A 5 -0.13 19.78 1.47
N LYS A 6 -0.66 18.58 1.74
CA LYS A 6 -1.59 18.07 0.74
C LYS A 6 -1.12 18.12 -0.71
N ALA A 7 0.14 17.86 -1.05
CA ALA A 7 0.67 18.25 -2.36
C ALA A 7 0.17 17.32 -3.48
N LEU A 8 -1.10 17.45 -3.83
CA LEU A 8 -1.70 16.87 -5.01
C LEU A 8 -1.05 17.51 -6.24
N GLN A 9 -0.40 16.70 -7.06
CA GLN A 9 0.27 17.12 -8.28
C GLN A 9 -0.55 16.68 -9.47
N ASP A 10 -1.08 17.67 -10.19
CA ASP A 10 -1.81 17.42 -11.42
C ASP A 10 -0.88 17.07 -12.57
N ASN A 11 -1.40 16.31 -13.52
CA ASN A 11 -0.72 15.85 -14.72
C ASN A 11 0.52 14.97 -14.46
N LEU A 12 0.53 14.24 -13.34
CA LEU A 12 1.63 13.39 -12.89
C LEU A 12 1.12 11.98 -12.58
N ASP A 13 1.84 10.97 -13.06
CA ASP A 13 1.60 9.54 -12.87
C ASP A 13 2.83 8.92 -12.19
N PHE A 14 2.60 8.22 -11.08
CA PHE A 14 3.61 7.38 -10.44
C PHE A 14 3.46 5.95 -10.97
N LYS A 15 4.31 5.55 -11.91
CA LYS A 15 4.25 4.25 -12.57
C LYS A 15 4.87 3.13 -11.75
N GLY A 16 4.22 1.96 -11.82
CA GLY A 16 4.67 0.74 -11.16
C GLY A 16 4.50 0.79 -9.65
N ALA A 17 5.02 -0.24 -8.97
CA ALA A 17 4.92 -0.42 -7.52
C ALA A 17 3.47 -0.35 -6.99
N ASP A 18 2.49 -0.74 -7.80
CA ASP A 18 1.10 -0.81 -7.40
C ASP A 18 0.92 -1.89 -6.33
N ILE A 19 0.47 -1.48 -5.14
CA ILE A 19 0.25 -2.39 -4.00
C ILE A 19 -1.23 -2.63 -3.73
N ASP A 20 -2.10 -1.74 -4.24
CA ASP A 20 -3.55 -1.86 -4.17
C ASP A 20 -4.21 -0.93 -5.20
N SER A 21 -5.48 -1.19 -5.51
CA SER A 21 -6.31 -0.39 -6.41
C SER A 21 -7.72 -0.23 -5.85
N LEU A 22 -8.19 1.00 -5.74
CA LEU A 22 -9.53 1.33 -5.28
C LEU A 22 -10.34 1.92 -6.44
N TYR A 23 -11.56 1.44 -6.60
CA TYR A 23 -12.50 1.86 -7.64
C TYR A 23 -13.55 2.81 -7.08
N ASP A 24 -14.24 3.52 -7.97
CA ASP A 24 -15.31 4.47 -7.62
C ASP A 24 -14.86 5.56 -6.62
N ILE A 25 -13.59 5.96 -6.70
CA ILE A 25 -13.01 7.01 -5.87
C ILE A 25 -13.28 8.35 -6.55
N GLU A 26 -14.19 9.16 -6.00
CA GLU A 26 -14.63 10.39 -6.65
C GLU A 26 -13.56 11.51 -6.70
N THR A 27 -12.55 11.47 -5.82
CA THR A 27 -11.57 12.56 -5.72
C THR A 27 -10.15 12.06 -5.45
N ALA A 28 -9.16 12.79 -5.98
CA ALA A 28 -7.76 12.56 -5.63
C ALA A 28 -7.49 12.74 -4.13
N ALA A 29 -8.25 13.61 -3.45
CA ALA A 29 -8.17 13.76 -2.00
C ALA A 29 -8.55 12.47 -1.27
N ALA A 30 -9.64 11.81 -1.65
CA ALA A 30 -10.04 10.50 -1.10
C ALA A 30 -8.97 9.42 -1.36
N CYS A 31 -8.43 9.36 -2.58
CA CYS A 31 -7.31 8.47 -2.91
C CYS A 31 -6.09 8.70 -2.01
N SER A 32 -5.82 9.96 -1.71
CA SER A 32 -4.70 10.32 -0.84
C SER A 32 -4.92 9.91 0.62
N HIS A 33 -6.15 10.00 1.14
CA HIS A 33 -6.48 9.53 2.51
C HIS A 33 -6.34 8.01 2.58
N ALA A 34 -6.82 7.29 1.56
CA ALA A 34 -6.66 5.85 1.49
C ALA A 34 -5.17 5.42 1.50
N CYS A 35 -4.28 6.20 0.87
CA CYS A 35 -2.84 5.95 0.98
C CYS A 35 -2.28 6.21 2.38
N GLU A 36 -2.80 7.21 3.10
CA GLU A 36 -2.41 7.45 4.50
C GLU A 36 -2.92 6.33 5.42
N ASP A 37 -4.06 5.71 5.14
CA ASP A 37 -4.58 4.59 5.91
C ASP A 37 -3.90 3.26 5.58
N HIS A 38 -3.35 3.11 4.37
CA HIS A 38 -2.73 1.86 3.94
C HIS A 38 -1.26 1.74 4.40
N PRO A 39 -0.90 0.76 5.25
CA PRO A 39 0.39 0.72 5.99
C PRO A 39 1.63 0.58 5.10
N ARG A 40 1.49 0.11 3.86
CA ARG A 40 2.61 -0.04 2.91
C ARG A 40 2.67 1.04 1.83
N CYS A 41 1.68 1.94 1.77
CA CYS A 41 1.58 2.97 0.73
C CYS A 41 2.59 4.08 1.01
N LEU A 42 3.17 4.65 -0.04
CA LEU A 42 4.13 5.76 0.03
C LEU A 42 3.69 6.90 -0.89
N ALA A 43 2.98 6.57 -1.96
CA ALA A 43 2.38 7.53 -2.87
C ALA A 43 1.12 6.94 -3.51
N PHE A 44 0.36 7.75 -4.23
CA PHE A 44 -0.79 7.29 -4.99
C PHE A 44 -0.86 7.98 -6.34
N THR A 45 -1.61 7.37 -7.26
CA THR A 45 -2.01 7.98 -8.54
C THR A 45 -3.50 7.79 -8.75
N TYR A 46 -4.22 8.89 -8.85
CA TYR A 46 -5.64 8.94 -9.16
C TYR A 46 -5.84 9.17 -10.67
N VAL A 47 -6.55 8.27 -11.34
CA VAL A 47 -6.91 8.38 -12.77
C VAL A 47 -8.27 9.08 -12.88
N LYS A 48 -8.28 10.30 -13.41
CA LYS A 48 -9.46 11.19 -13.42
C LYS A 48 -10.63 10.59 -14.19
N SER A 49 -10.39 10.04 -15.38
CA SER A 49 -11.44 9.52 -16.26
C SER A 49 -12.10 8.25 -15.73
N GLU A 50 -11.33 7.43 -15.00
CA GLU A 50 -11.77 6.11 -14.54
C GLU A 50 -12.20 6.10 -13.08
N LYS A 51 -11.92 7.20 -12.34
CA LYS A 51 -12.13 7.28 -10.90
C LYS A 51 -11.43 6.17 -10.11
N VAL A 52 -10.28 5.74 -10.62
CA VAL A 52 -9.46 4.68 -10.01
C VAL A 52 -8.29 5.29 -9.25
N CYS A 53 -8.08 4.81 -8.04
CA CYS A 53 -6.97 5.15 -7.18
C CYS A 53 -5.97 4.00 -7.13
N TRP A 54 -4.75 4.25 -7.56
CA TRP A 54 -3.64 3.30 -7.47
C TRP A 54 -2.76 3.65 -6.29
N LEU A 55 -2.67 2.77 -5.29
CA LEU A 55 -1.77 2.91 -4.16
C LEU A 55 -0.38 2.39 -4.54
N LYS A 56 0.66 3.17 -4.25
CA LYS A 56 2.04 2.90 -4.67
C LYS A 56 2.92 2.60 -3.47
N GLY A 57 3.70 1.55 -3.57
CA GLY A 57 4.73 1.14 -2.62
C GLY A 57 6.09 1.78 -2.90
N GLU A 58 7.18 1.05 -2.61
CA GLU A 58 8.54 1.53 -2.91
C GLU A 58 8.87 1.27 -4.39
N GLY A 59 9.62 2.18 -5.04
CA GLY A 59 10.11 1.97 -6.40
C GLY A 59 9.21 2.45 -7.54
N TYR A 60 8.22 3.31 -7.26
CA TYR A 60 7.46 3.98 -8.33
C TYR A 60 8.33 5.01 -9.08
N ALA A 61 8.00 5.25 -10.35
CA ALA A 61 8.68 6.23 -11.19
C ALA A 61 7.73 7.33 -11.67
N SER A 62 8.19 8.57 -11.68
CA SER A 62 7.39 9.72 -12.14
C SER A 62 7.32 9.81 -13.66
N LYS A 63 6.11 9.96 -14.21
CA LYS A 63 5.85 10.26 -15.63
C LYS A 63 4.76 11.32 -15.74
N SER A 64 4.89 12.28 -16.67
CA SER A 64 3.78 13.19 -16.94
C SER A 64 2.62 12.46 -17.64
N ASN A 65 1.40 12.71 -17.17
CA ASN A 65 0.17 12.20 -17.76
C ASN A 65 -1.00 13.12 -17.38
N PRO A 66 -1.67 13.80 -18.34
CA PRO A 66 -2.71 14.76 -18.02
C PRO A 66 -3.98 14.17 -17.40
N ASN A 67 -4.17 12.85 -17.50
CA ASN A 67 -5.32 12.16 -16.95
C ASN A 67 -5.14 11.75 -15.48
N THR A 68 -4.04 12.15 -14.83
CA THR A 68 -3.73 11.69 -13.48
C THR A 68 -3.40 12.82 -12.51
N ILE A 69 -3.79 12.61 -11.25
CA ILE A 69 -3.35 13.42 -10.11
C ILE A 69 -2.63 12.48 -9.15
N SER A 70 -1.40 12.79 -8.79
CA SER A 70 -0.61 11.97 -7.86
C SER A 70 -0.21 12.74 -6.61
N GLY A 71 0.18 12.02 -5.57
CA GLY A 71 0.72 12.62 -4.36
C GLY A 71 1.49 11.61 -3.53
N ALA A 72 2.48 12.08 -2.77
CA ALA A 72 3.19 11.29 -1.78
C ALA A 72 2.64 11.59 -0.38
N ILE A 73 2.71 10.61 0.51
CA ILE A 73 2.38 10.83 1.93
C ILE A 73 3.47 11.68 2.61
N ASN A 74 3.21 12.08 3.86
CA ASN A 74 4.18 12.82 4.65
C ASN A 74 5.54 12.09 4.74
N ALA A 75 6.63 12.84 4.64
CA ALA A 75 7.99 12.29 4.64
C ALA A 75 8.32 11.48 5.90
N THR A 76 7.83 11.88 7.06
CA THR A 76 8.01 11.17 8.34
C THR A 76 7.31 9.81 8.28
N LEU A 77 6.03 9.78 7.89
CA LEU A 77 5.28 8.53 7.74
C LEU A 77 5.91 7.62 6.67
N ALA A 78 6.40 8.19 5.57
CA ALA A 78 7.09 7.44 4.53
C ALA A 78 8.41 6.82 5.05
N ALA A 79 9.16 7.52 5.90
CA ALA A 79 10.38 7.01 6.52
C ALA A 79 10.07 5.87 7.51
N GLU A 80 9.05 6.03 8.34
CA GLU A 80 8.58 4.99 9.27
C GLU A 80 8.17 3.71 8.54
N ARG A 81 7.39 3.84 7.45
CA ARG A 81 6.97 2.70 6.62
C ARG A 81 8.13 2.00 5.93
N ARG A 82 9.17 2.74 5.54
CA ARG A 82 10.40 2.16 4.98
C ARG A 82 11.21 1.42 6.05
N ALA A 83 11.32 1.98 7.26
CA ALA A 83 11.99 1.35 8.38
C ALA A 83 11.30 0.04 8.79
N ALA A 84 9.96 0.02 8.86
CA ALA A 84 9.19 -1.16 9.21
C ALA A 84 9.30 -2.32 8.20
N LYS A 85 9.58 -2.03 6.92
CA LYS A 85 9.86 -3.09 5.93
C LYS A 85 11.21 -3.77 6.18
N ASN A 86 12.18 -3.00 6.69
CA ASN A 86 13.54 -3.48 6.94
C ASN A 86 13.65 -4.41 8.17
N THR A 87 12.62 -4.49 9.01
CA THR A 87 12.61 -5.38 10.20
C THR A 87 12.04 -6.78 9.89
N SER A 88 11.55 -7.02 8.68
CA SER A 88 10.99 -8.32 8.25
C SER A 88 11.94 -9.15 7.36
N ALA A 89 13.17 -8.68 7.14
CA ALA A 89 14.20 -9.43 6.42
C ALA A 89 15.10 -10.17 7.42
N TRP A 90 14.67 -11.36 7.86
CA TRP A 90 15.51 -12.40 8.47
C TRP A 90 16.53 -11.94 9.53
N SER A 91 16.05 -11.52 10.70
CA SER A 91 16.88 -11.58 11.91
C SER A 91 16.10 -12.28 13.01
N LEU A 92 16.53 -13.51 13.27
CA LEU A 92 16.26 -14.27 14.48
C LEU A 92 16.97 -13.55 15.63
N ASP A 93 16.29 -13.44 16.79
CA ASP A 93 16.73 -12.91 18.10
C ASP A 93 17.21 -11.43 18.12
N ASP A 94 16.59 -10.54 18.87
CA ASP A 94 16.80 -10.41 20.32
C ASP A 94 15.54 -9.88 21.04
N SER A 95 15.41 -10.31 22.29
CA SER A 95 14.19 -10.31 23.09
C SER A 95 14.04 -9.05 23.94
N LEU A 96 12.82 -8.51 24.03
CA LEU A 96 12.33 -7.96 25.30
C LEU A 96 10.86 -8.35 25.49
N ALA A 97 10.69 -9.26 26.44
CA ALA A 97 9.43 -9.76 26.94
C ALA A 97 8.71 -8.69 27.79
N ASP A 98 7.39 -8.67 27.73
CA ASP A 98 6.52 -8.40 28.88
C ASP A 98 5.37 -9.41 28.84
N GLU A 99 5.17 -10.11 29.95
CA GLU A 99 4.30 -11.28 30.06
C GLU A 99 2.82 -10.87 30.20
N GLY A 100 1.92 -11.60 29.54
CA GLY A 100 0.48 -11.42 29.79
C GLY A 100 -0.46 -12.20 28.87
N GLU A 101 -0.67 -13.47 29.20
CA GLU A 101 -1.92 -14.25 29.05
C GLU A 101 -2.65 -14.38 27.69
N GLY A 102 -2.57 -15.60 27.15
CA GLY A 102 -3.77 -16.42 26.87
C GLY A 102 -4.52 -16.20 25.56
N GLY A 103 -4.38 -17.13 24.60
CA GLY A 103 -5.31 -17.20 23.48
C GLY A 103 -4.91 -18.17 22.37
N LYS A 104 -5.06 -19.47 22.64
CA LYS A 104 -4.95 -20.56 21.67
C LYS A 104 -5.99 -20.37 20.54
N TYR A 105 -5.54 -20.21 19.30
CA TYR A 105 -6.34 -20.58 18.12
C TYR A 105 -5.61 -21.70 17.38
N ASP A 106 -6.27 -22.85 17.31
CA ASP A 106 -5.75 -24.05 16.68
C ASP A 106 -5.60 -23.85 15.17
N SER A 107 -4.47 -24.30 14.65
CA SER A 107 -4.20 -24.50 13.24
C SER A 107 -5.23 -25.41 12.59
N LYS A 108 -5.65 -25.09 11.36
CA LYS A 108 -6.20 -26.09 10.45
C LYS A 108 -5.60 -25.91 9.05
N PRO A 109 -4.85 -26.89 8.52
CA PRO A 109 -4.42 -26.88 7.13
C PRO A 109 -5.61 -27.20 6.22
N ALA A 110 -5.81 -26.41 5.16
CA ALA A 110 -6.68 -26.78 4.07
C ALA A 110 -5.94 -27.78 3.18
N GLN A 111 -6.53 -28.95 3.05
CA GLN A 111 -6.04 -30.09 2.29
C GLN A 111 -6.23 -29.84 0.78
N ASP A 112 -5.21 -30.24 0.06
CA ASP A 112 -5.13 -30.61 -1.35
C ASP A 112 -6.30 -31.51 -1.80
N ASP A 113 -7.09 -31.04 -2.76
CA ASP A 113 -7.94 -31.88 -3.60
C ASP A 113 -7.27 -32.11 -4.97
N ASP A 114 -6.68 -33.29 -5.10
CA ASP A 114 -6.34 -33.91 -6.38
C ASP A 114 -7.63 -34.37 -7.07
N SER A 115 -7.89 -33.87 -8.27
CA SER A 115 -8.88 -34.46 -9.18
C SER A 115 -8.43 -34.30 -10.62
N SER A 116 -7.65 -35.31 -11.02
CA SER A 116 -7.33 -35.73 -12.39
C SER A 116 -8.52 -35.60 -13.35
N TRP A 117 -8.31 -34.93 -14.48
CA TRP A 117 -9.18 -35.02 -15.66
C TRP A 117 -8.34 -35.58 -16.82
N GLU A 118 -8.49 -36.88 -17.08
CA GLU A 118 -8.07 -37.46 -18.36
C GLU A 118 -9.27 -37.50 -19.29
N GLY A 119 -9.13 -36.90 -20.46
CA GLY A 119 -10.17 -36.90 -21.49
C GLY A 119 -9.68 -36.36 -22.82
N ARG A 120 -8.90 -37.14 -23.57
CA ARG A 120 -9.13 -37.45 -25.00
C ARG A 120 -8.14 -38.48 -25.54
#